data_AF-A0A409YIC6-F1
#
_entry.id   AF-A0A409YIC6-F1
#
_cell.length_a   1.000
_cell.length_b   1.000
_cell.length_c   1.000
_cell.angle_alpha   90.00
_cell.angle_beta   90.00
_cell.angle_gamma   90.00
#
_symmetry.space_group_name_H-M   'P 1'
#
loop_
_entity.id
_entity.type
_entity.pdbx_description
1 polymer ?
#
loop_
_entity_poly.entity_id
_entity_poly.type
_entity_poly.pdbx_seq_one_letter_code
_entity_poly.pdbx_strand_id
1 'polypeptide(L)'
;MVNPGAFRGTRKDFLISQKPAYAEAVTGGFVADTLADIQRRYFKRYPVDLLHDEEPTDEHLAAVDDNEADPEPEHPNQEAMGADEYELAVKAWEERTAAIRFRKGQIKRWMAYQYMKDQDAGSLTDASSNPFFNNLVNQLSGKEPGRPRKKTAVNVQWRPKVLHSHHKHSHLHFYDMGYTSPTKVARIVELRKSGKSDTDIARQVGVDRTTVPRIFARWEESGDFYHVAPKSGRPRKLGPHNIRRGARMLATTEVANATELAKRAFPGVSRQTRDATASRGGCAILLDATVWRKGQRQVIEEKVKHLAQTKGISKDRYAALRDTIARQLFSQLSREAQEQWEKQVEEESKLASEDYERSLNANPSTDPQARQMCIQHIVRTTQPILDALNKSTGWNFSLLAGGPEPAD
;
A
#
# COMPACT_ATOMS: atom_id res chain seq x y z
N MET A 1 -26.01 -6.07 6.80
CA MET A 1 -26.39 -5.19 7.92
C MET A 1 -25.37 -5.42 9.03
N VAL A 2 -24.57 -4.41 9.39
CA VAL A 2 -23.53 -4.58 10.42
C VAL A 2 -24.23 -4.69 11.77
N ASN A 3 -24.02 -5.78 12.50
CA ASN A 3 -24.66 -6.04 13.79
C ASN A 3 -24.45 -4.82 14.71
N PRO A 4 -25.49 -4.08 15.11
CA PRO A 4 -25.35 -2.88 15.95
C PRO A 4 -24.67 -3.32 17.25
N GLY A 5 -23.40 -2.97 17.41
CA GLY A 5 -22.48 -3.64 18.33
C GLY A 5 -23.05 -3.92 19.72
N ALA A 6 -22.60 -5.03 20.33
CA ALA A 6 -23.09 -5.58 21.60
C ALA A 6 -22.91 -4.69 22.84
N PHE A 7 -22.49 -3.44 22.70
CA PHE A 7 -22.33 -2.49 23.80
C PHE A 7 -22.86 -1.13 23.35
N ARG A 8 -23.71 -0.52 24.17
CA ARG A 8 -24.34 0.79 23.96
C ARG A 8 -24.14 1.65 25.22
N GLY A 9 -24.51 2.93 25.15
CA GLY A 9 -24.49 3.84 26.30
C GLY A 9 -23.15 3.91 27.02
N THR A 10 -23.21 3.99 28.35
CA THR A 10 -22.03 4.16 29.20
C THR A 10 -21.09 2.96 29.14
N ARG A 11 -21.63 1.75 28.94
CA ARG A 11 -20.81 0.52 28.76
C ARG A 11 -19.86 0.64 27.58
N LYS A 12 -20.35 1.18 26.47
CA LYS A 12 -19.54 1.41 25.27
C LYS A 12 -18.48 2.48 25.53
N ASP A 13 -18.86 3.57 26.20
CA ASP A 13 -17.96 4.68 26.49
C ASP A 13 -16.81 4.24 27.42
N PHE A 14 -17.11 3.43 28.43
CA PHE A 14 -16.11 2.77 29.25
C PHE A 14 -15.15 1.91 28.42
N LEU A 15 -15.68 1.01 27.57
CA LEU A 15 -14.80 0.16 26.76
C LEU A 15 -13.95 0.96 25.77
N ILE A 16 -14.46 2.08 25.24
CA ILE A 16 -13.69 3.01 24.39
C ILE A 16 -12.55 3.65 25.19
N SER A 17 -12.79 4.09 26.43
CA SER A 17 -11.76 4.71 27.26
C SER A 17 -10.62 3.75 27.60
N GLN A 18 -10.89 2.44 27.60
CA GLN A 18 -9.88 1.40 27.85
C GLN A 18 -9.05 1.00 26.61
N LYS A 19 -9.39 1.49 25.41
CA LYS A 19 -8.66 1.15 24.17
C LYS A 19 -7.16 1.45 24.20
N PRO A 20 -6.69 2.61 24.71
CA PRO A 20 -5.26 2.92 24.75
C PRO A 20 -4.47 1.92 25.62
N ALA A 21 -4.98 1.57 26.80
CA ALA A 21 -4.36 0.60 27.69
C ALA A 21 -4.28 -0.79 27.04
N TYR A 22 -5.34 -1.23 26.36
CA TYR A 22 -5.32 -2.48 25.62
C TYR A 22 -4.29 -2.47 24.47
N ALA A 23 -4.17 -1.36 23.73
CA ALA A 23 -3.20 -1.24 22.65
C ALA A 23 -1.74 -1.27 23.14
N GLU A 24 -1.47 -0.63 24.28
CA GLU A 24 -0.17 -0.70 24.96
C GLU A 24 0.14 -2.14 25.38
N ALA A 25 -0.84 -2.84 25.96
CA ALA A 25 -0.69 -4.24 26.38
C ALA A 25 -0.43 -5.20 25.21
N VAL A 26 -1.04 -4.97 24.05
CA VAL A 26 -0.73 -5.74 22.82
C VAL A 26 0.71 -5.50 22.38
N THR A 27 1.20 -4.27 22.48
CA THR A 27 2.58 -3.92 22.11
C THR A 27 3.59 -4.50 23.11
N GLY A 28 3.26 -4.49 24.40
CA GLY A 28 4.12 -4.99 25.47
C GLY A 28 4.00 -6.47 25.79
N GLY A 29 3.04 -7.19 25.20
CA GLY A 29 2.87 -8.63 25.38
C GLY A 29 2.15 -9.05 26.68
N PHE A 30 1.49 -8.13 27.38
CA PHE A 30 0.78 -8.38 28.65
C PHE A 30 -0.75 -8.24 28.50
N VAL A 31 -1.29 -8.70 27.37
CA VAL A 31 -2.71 -8.58 27.00
C VAL A 31 -3.63 -9.28 27.99
N ALA A 32 -3.25 -10.46 28.49
CA ALA A 32 -4.09 -11.25 29.39
C ALA A 32 -4.40 -10.51 30.70
N ASP A 33 -3.37 -9.93 31.33
CA ASP A 33 -3.50 -9.22 32.60
C ASP A 33 -4.31 -7.93 32.44
N THR A 34 -4.04 -7.17 31.38
CA THR A 34 -4.79 -5.94 31.07
C THR A 34 -6.25 -6.25 30.77
N LEU A 35 -6.53 -7.32 30.03
CA LEU A 35 -7.89 -7.73 29.72
C LEU A 35 -8.63 -8.22 30.98
N ALA A 36 -7.95 -8.93 31.88
CA ALA A 36 -8.52 -9.32 33.17
C ALA A 36 -8.87 -8.10 34.04
N ASP A 37 -7.98 -7.09 34.08
CA ASP A 37 -8.21 -5.82 34.79
C ASP A 37 -9.40 -5.05 34.20
N ILE A 38 -9.49 -4.94 32.87
CA ILE A 38 -10.63 -4.31 32.19
C ILE A 38 -11.93 -5.05 32.49
N GLN A 39 -11.92 -6.39 32.45
CA GLN A 39 -13.10 -7.20 32.77
C GLN A 39 -13.53 -7.01 34.23
N ARG A 40 -12.57 -6.95 35.17
CA ARG A 40 -12.83 -6.69 36.59
C ARG A 40 -13.58 -5.37 36.78
N ARG A 41 -12.99 -4.27 36.31
CA ARG A 41 -13.59 -2.92 36.39
C ARG A 41 -14.94 -2.85 35.68
N TYR A 42 -15.09 -3.56 34.55
CA TYR A 42 -16.36 -3.62 33.84
C TYR A 42 -17.46 -4.24 34.71
N PHE A 43 -17.24 -5.39 35.34
CA PHE A 43 -18.28 -6.01 36.17
C PHE A 43 -18.55 -5.25 37.47
N LYS A 44 -17.56 -4.50 37.98
CA LYS A 44 -17.76 -3.63 39.14
C LYS A 44 -18.71 -2.46 38.84
N ARG A 45 -18.60 -1.87 37.65
CA ARG A 45 -19.47 -0.78 37.18
C ARG A 45 -20.81 -1.26 36.60
N TYR A 46 -20.83 -2.46 36.03
CA TYR A 46 -21.96 -3.03 35.32
C TYR A 46 -22.28 -4.43 35.88
N PRO A 47 -23.08 -4.51 36.95
CA PRO A 47 -23.45 -5.79 37.57
C PRO A 47 -24.06 -6.76 36.56
N VAL A 48 -23.74 -8.05 36.71
CA VAL A 48 -24.24 -9.08 35.77
C VAL A 48 -25.74 -9.33 35.88
N ASP A 49 -26.30 -9.01 37.04
CA ASP A 49 -27.73 -9.19 37.35
C ASP A 49 -28.58 -8.09 36.69
N LEU A 50 -27.96 -6.98 36.26
CA LEU A 50 -28.63 -5.92 35.51
C LEU A 50 -28.81 -6.34 34.05
N LEU A 51 -30.03 -6.19 33.53
CA LEU A 51 -30.34 -6.50 32.14
C LEU A 51 -29.46 -5.71 31.17
N HIS A 52 -29.18 -6.32 30.01
CA HIS A 52 -28.24 -5.73 29.04
C HIS A 52 -28.69 -4.38 28.48
N ASP A 53 -29.99 -4.15 28.42
CA ASP A 53 -30.59 -2.93 27.88
C ASP A 53 -30.79 -1.84 28.94
N GLU A 54 -30.60 -2.16 30.22
CA GLU A 54 -30.73 -1.22 31.33
C GLU A 54 -29.35 -0.68 31.71
N GLU A 55 -29.19 0.64 31.73
CA GLU A 55 -27.95 1.29 32.16
C GLU A 55 -27.98 1.53 33.67
N PRO A 56 -26.86 1.32 34.41
CA PRO A 56 -26.79 1.70 35.80
C PRO A 56 -27.01 3.21 35.98
N THR A 57 -27.49 3.61 37.15
CA THR A 57 -27.65 5.02 37.49
C THR A 57 -26.29 5.72 37.59
N ASP A 58 -26.23 7.00 37.24
CA ASP A 58 -24.99 7.79 37.32
C ASP A 58 -24.44 7.84 38.76
N GLU A 59 -25.31 7.83 39.76
CA GLU A 59 -24.94 7.76 41.19
C GLU A 59 -24.20 6.45 41.51
N HIS A 60 -24.66 5.31 40.96
CA HIS A 60 -23.97 4.04 41.11
C HIS A 60 -22.59 4.06 40.45
N LEU A 61 -22.50 4.58 39.22
CA LEU A 61 -21.22 4.68 38.51
C LEU A 61 -20.20 5.59 39.21
N ALA A 62 -20.65 6.64 39.88
CA ALA A 62 -19.79 7.56 40.64
C ALA A 62 -19.31 6.97 41.99
N ALA A 63 -20.08 6.04 42.58
CA ALA A 63 -19.74 5.40 43.84
C ALA A 63 -18.74 4.24 43.71
N VAL A 64 -18.53 3.71 42.50
CA VAL A 64 -17.66 2.55 42.26
C VAL A 64 -16.18 2.94 42.27
N ASP A 65 -15.41 2.37 43.22
CA ASP A 65 -13.95 2.44 43.22
C ASP A 65 -13.33 1.30 42.41
N ASP A 66 -12.74 1.59 41.25
CA ASP A 66 -12.11 0.59 40.37
C ASP A 66 -10.88 -0.13 40.98
N ASN A 67 -10.27 0.43 42.03
CA ASN A 67 -8.99 -0.07 42.58
C ASN A 67 -9.17 -1.04 43.73
N GLU A 68 -10.31 -1.00 44.42
CA GLU A 68 -10.58 -1.91 45.53
C GLU A 68 -10.77 -3.35 45.00
N ALA A 69 -10.20 -4.31 45.73
CA ALA A 69 -10.27 -5.74 45.41
C ALA A 69 -11.71 -6.24 45.45
N ASP A 70 -12.11 -7.04 44.47
CA ASP A 70 -13.44 -7.64 44.45
C ASP A 70 -13.53 -8.72 45.55
N PRO A 71 -14.64 -8.77 46.32
CA PRO A 71 -14.88 -9.86 47.24
C PRO A 71 -15.02 -11.18 46.46
N GLU A 72 -14.40 -12.23 46.97
CA GLU A 72 -14.51 -13.56 46.36
C GLU A 72 -15.97 -14.06 46.48
N PRO A 73 -16.62 -14.45 45.37
CA PRO A 73 -17.99 -14.91 45.42
C PRO A 73 -18.08 -16.22 46.21
N GLU A 74 -18.81 -16.20 47.31
CA GLU A 74 -19.04 -17.40 48.12
C GLU A 74 -19.87 -18.44 47.34
N HIS A 75 -19.40 -19.69 47.37
CA HIS A 75 -20.16 -20.80 46.81
C HIS A 75 -21.33 -21.16 47.74
N PRO A 76 -22.51 -21.55 47.20
CA PRO A 76 -23.61 -22.04 48.02
C PRO A 76 -23.15 -23.15 48.97
N ASN A 77 -23.44 -23.04 50.27
CA ASN A 77 -23.05 -24.02 51.27
C ASN A 77 -24.17 -25.03 51.51
N GLN A 78 -23.89 -26.31 51.23
CA GLN A 78 -24.85 -27.41 51.37
C GLN A 78 -25.31 -27.64 52.81
N GLU A 79 -24.48 -27.36 53.81
CA GLU A 79 -24.81 -27.61 55.23
C GLU A 79 -25.70 -26.52 55.84
N ALA A 80 -25.67 -25.32 55.26
CA ALA A 80 -26.35 -24.14 55.81
C ALA A 80 -27.79 -23.96 55.30
N MET A 81 -28.16 -24.63 54.20
CA MET A 81 -29.43 -24.41 53.49
C MET A 81 -30.21 -25.72 53.34
N GLY A 82 -31.54 -25.64 53.20
CA GLY A 82 -32.35 -26.81 52.87
C GLY A 82 -31.99 -27.39 51.50
N ALA A 83 -32.24 -28.68 51.25
CA ALA A 83 -31.87 -29.34 49.98
C ALA A 83 -32.44 -28.61 48.74
N ASP A 84 -33.72 -28.24 48.77
CA ASP A 84 -34.37 -27.53 47.66
C ASP A 84 -33.81 -26.11 47.47
N GLU A 85 -33.47 -25.41 48.57
CA GLU A 85 -32.87 -24.08 48.53
C GLU A 85 -31.44 -24.12 47.99
N TYR A 86 -30.68 -25.15 48.35
CA TYR A 86 -29.34 -25.40 47.84
C TYR A 86 -29.36 -25.64 46.32
N GLU A 87 -30.28 -26.46 45.81
CA GLU A 87 -30.41 -26.69 44.37
C GLU A 87 -30.73 -25.40 43.60
N LEU A 88 -31.63 -24.55 44.13
CA LEU A 88 -31.92 -23.25 43.53
C LEU A 88 -30.72 -22.30 43.57
N ALA A 89 -29.98 -22.27 44.69
CA ALA A 89 -28.79 -21.44 44.84
C ALA A 89 -27.66 -21.87 43.90
N VAL A 90 -27.43 -23.18 43.74
CA VAL A 90 -26.45 -23.73 42.79
C VAL A 90 -26.84 -23.35 41.36
N LYS A 91 -28.10 -23.52 40.98
CA LYS A 91 -28.58 -23.16 39.64
C LYS A 91 -28.40 -21.66 39.35
N ALA A 92 -28.76 -20.79 40.28
CA ALA A 92 -28.55 -19.35 40.14
C ALA A 92 -27.06 -18.99 40.02
N TRP A 93 -26.19 -19.66 40.79
CA TRP A 93 -24.75 -19.48 40.72
C TRP A 93 -24.17 -19.93 39.37
N GLU A 94 -24.65 -21.05 38.82
CA GLU A 94 -24.26 -21.54 37.49
C GLU A 94 -24.69 -20.60 36.37
N GLU A 95 -25.94 -20.12 36.40
CA GLU A 95 -26.48 -19.15 35.44
C GLU A 95 -25.68 -17.85 35.47
N ARG A 96 -25.38 -17.33 36.67
CA ARG A 96 -24.54 -16.15 36.87
C ARG A 96 -23.13 -16.36 36.33
N THR A 97 -22.51 -17.51 36.61
CA THR A 97 -21.15 -17.84 36.12
C THR A 97 -21.11 -17.97 34.59
N ALA A 98 -22.15 -18.56 33.99
CA ALA A 98 -22.30 -18.65 32.54
C ALA A 98 -22.44 -17.27 31.91
N ALA A 99 -23.25 -16.38 32.50
CA ALA A 99 -23.41 -15.00 32.04
C ALA A 99 -22.10 -14.21 32.11
N ILE A 100 -21.34 -14.33 33.22
CA ILE A 100 -20.01 -13.73 33.36
C ILE A 100 -19.06 -14.24 32.27
N ARG A 101 -18.98 -15.57 32.08
CA ARG A 101 -18.10 -16.17 31.06
C ARG A 101 -18.44 -15.68 29.66
N PHE A 102 -19.73 -15.65 29.32
CA PHE A 102 -20.22 -15.16 28.04
C PHE A 102 -19.81 -13.70 27.82
N ARG A 103 -20.02 -12.84 28.83
CA ARG A 103 -19.71 -11.41 28.75
C ARG A 103 -18.21 -11.14 28.68
N LYS A 104 -17.37 -11.86 29.43
CA LYS A 104 -15.90 -11.84 29.29
C LYS A 104 -15.47 -12.13 27.85
N GLY A 105 -16.08 -13.13 27.22
CA GLY A 105 -15.86 -13.46 25.81
C GLY A 105 -16.25 -12.33 24.85
N GLN A 106 -17.38 -11.65 25.10
CA GLN A 106 -17.80 -10.49 24.30
C GLN A 106 -16.82 -9.32 24.42
N ILE A 107 -16.39 -8.96 25.64
CA ILE A 107 -15.42 -7.88 25.88
C ILE A 107 -14.10 -8.19 25.18
N LYS A 108 -13.60 -9.43 25.30
CA LYS A 108 -12.37 -9.89 24.63
C LYS A 108 -12.45 -9.69 23.11
N ARG A 109 -13.52 -10.19 22.47
CA ARG A 109 -13.71 -10.06 21.02
C ARG A 109 -13.86 -8.61 20.59
N TRP A 110 -14.58 -7.80 21.37
CA TRP A 110 -14.78 -6.39 21.08
C TRP A 110 -13.45 -5.62 21.12
N MET A 111 -12.62 -5.83 22.16
CA MET A 111 -11.31 -5.20 22.28
C MET A 111 -10.37 -5.58 21.15
N ALA A 112 -10.28 -6.88 20.82
CA ALA A 112 -9.48 -7.35 19.70
C ALA A 112 -9.94 -6.72 18.37
N TYR A 113 -11.25 -6.69 18.12
CA TYR A 113 -11.81 -6.07 16.92
C TYR A 113 -11.50 -4.57 16.83
N GLN A 114 -11.66 -3.83 17.93
CA GLN A 114 -11.38 -2.40 17.96
C GLN A 114 -9.89 -2.11 17.75
N TYR A 115 -9.01 -2.88 18.37
CA TYR A 115 -7.57 -2.76 18.16
C TYR A 115 -7.20 -2.99 16.70
N MET A 116 -7.68 -4.08 16.09
CA MET A 116 -7.45 -4.34 14.66
C MET A 116 -7.98 -3.18 13.81
N LYS A 117 -9.20 -2.72 14.08
CA LYS A 117 -9.82 -1.62 13.33
C LYS A 117 -9.02 -0.32 13.41
N ASP A 118 -8.50 0.04 14.58
CA ASP A 118 -7.71 1.27 14.76
C ASP A 118 -6.34 1.18 14.08
N GLN A 119 -5.67 0.02 14.19
CA GLN A 119 -4.40 -0.24 13.50
C GLN A 119 -4.58 -0.26 11.98
N ASP A 120 -5.71 -0.80 11.51
CA ASP A 120 -6.06 -0.86 10.09
C ASP A 120 -6.43 0.53 9.52
N ALA A 121 -7.04 1.41 10.32
CA ALA A 121 -7.40 2.76 9.89
C ALA A 121 -6.18 3.64 9.59
N GLY A 122 -5.02 3.34 10.19
CA GLY A 122 -3.78 4.08 9.99
C GLY A 122 -2.94 3.66 8.78
N SER A 123 -3.19 2.50 8.17
CA SER A 123 -2.29 1.92 7.16
C SER A 123 -2.98 1.37 5.91
N LEU A 124 -3.87 2.16 5.31
CA LEU A 124 -4.25 1.98 3.89
C LEU A 124 -3.03 2.02 2.94
N THR A 125 -1.86 2.45 3.42
CA THR A 125 -0.62 2.49 2.64
C THR A 125 0.18 1.18 2.61
N ASP A 126 -0.09 0.20 3.47
CA ASP A 126 0.65 -1.08 3.46
C ASP A 126 -0.19 -2.32 3.12
N ALA A 127 -1.42 -2.15 2.62
CA ALA A 127 -2.11 -3.24 1.92
C ALA A 127 -1.25 -3.80 0.76
N SER A 128 -0.37 -2.97 0.18
CA SER A 128 0.64 -3.38 -0.79
C SER A 128 1.79 -4.22 -0.23
N SER A 129 1.88 -4.43 1.08
CA SER A 129 2.93 -5.26 1.68
C SER A 129 2.48 -6.71 1.90
N ASN A 130 1.16 -6.97 1.97
CA ASN A 130 0.64 -8.33 2.11
C ASN A 130 0.76 -9.07 0.75
N PRO A 131 1.63 -10.08 0.63
CA PRO A 131 1.88 -10.77 -0.64
C PRO A 131 0.61 -11.47 -1.17
N PHE A 132 -0.28 -11.94 -0.29
CA PHE A 132 -1.52 -12.59 -0.69
C PHE A 132 -2.51 -11.61 -1.34
N PHE A 133 -2.65 -10.41 -0.77
CA PHE A 133 -3.54 -9.38 -1.34
C PHE A 133 -3.05 -8.91 -2.71
N ASN A 134 -1.75 -8.66 -2.85
CA ASN A 134 -1.17 -8.26 -4.14
C ASN A 134 -1.36 -9.34 -5.21
N ASN A 135 -1.16 -10.62 -4.86
CA ASN A 135 -1.38 -11.71 -5.80
C ASN A 135 -2.85 -11.80 -6.23
N LEU A 136 -3.80 -11.67 -5.29
CA LEU A 136 -5.23 -11.64 -5.61
C LEU A 136 -5.59 -10.44 -6.51
N VAL A 137 -5.11 -9.24 -6.19
CA VAL A 137 -5.38 -8.03 -7.00
C VAL A 137 -4.77 -8.15 -8.39
N ASN A 138 -3.58 -8.73 -8.52
CA ASN A 138 -2.94 -8.99 -9.82
C ASN A 138 -3.77 -9.98 -10.65
N GLN A 139 -4.20 -11.10 -10.04
CA GLN A 139 -5.08 -12.08 -10.68
C GLN A 139 -6.40 -11.45 -11.13
N LEU A 140 -7.09 -10.71 -10.26
CA LEU A 140 -8.36 -10.06 -10.58
C LEU A 140 -8.24 -8.95 -11.63
N SER A 141 -7.10 -8.25 -11.67
CA SER A 141 -6.84 -7.20 -12.66
C SER A 141 -6.35 -7.75 -14.01
N GLY A 142 -6.18 -9.07 -14.15
CA GLY A 142 -5.60 -9.70 -15.34
C GLY A 142 -4.14 -9.30 -15.57
N LYS A 143 -3.50 -8.68 -14.58
CA LYS A 143 -2.07 -8.36 -14.63
C LYS A 143 -1.34 -9.55 -14.07
N GLU A 144 -0.57 -10.23 -14.90
CA GLU A 144 0.37 -11.23 -14.38
C GLU A 144 1.22 -10.55 -13.31
N PRO A 145 1.28 -11.11 -12.07
CA PRO A 145 2.18 -10.60 -11.06
C PRO A 145 3.57 -10.52 -11.70
N GLY A 146 4.18 -9.33 -11.64
CA GLY A 146 5.45 -9.12 -12.32
C GLY A 146 6.47 -10.05 -11.69
N ARG A 147 6.98 -11.03 -12.44
CA ARG A 147 8.04 -11.93 -12.00
C ARG A 147 9.12 -11.11 -11.28
N PRO A 148 9.60 -11.53 -10.09
CA PRO A 148 10.61 -10.81 -9.35
C PRO A 148 11.73 -10.47 -10.32
N ARG A 149 11.92 -9.17 -10.56
CA ARG A 149 13.00 -8.75 -11.44
C ARG A 149 14.27 -9.21 -10.76
N LYS A 150 15.17 -9.87 -11.49
CA LYS A 150 16.55 -10.09 -11.04
C LYS A 150 17.00 -8.78 -10.40
N LYS A 151 17.35 -8.83 -9.10
CA LYS A 151 17.62 -7.63 -8.30
C LYS A 151 18.65 -6.82 -9.05
N THR A 152 18.17 -5.74 -9.69
CA THR A 152 19.04 -4.87 -10.46
C THR A 152 19.63 -3.85 -9.50
N ALA A 153 20.88 -3.46 -9.72
CA ALA A 153 21.75 -2.57 -8.94
C ALA A 153 21.08 -1.36 -8.26
N VAL A 154 19.94 -0.94 -8.80
CA VAL A 154 19.31 0.35 -8.55
C VAL A 154 18.03 0.22 -7.69
N ASN A 155 17.52 -1.00 -7.43
CA ASN A 155 16.16 -1.16 -6.91
C ASN A 155 16.01 -1.47 -5.40
N VAL A 156 17.06 -1.28 -4.59
CA VAL A 156 16.88 -1.14 -3.13
C VAL A 156 16.79 0.36 -2.82
N GLN A 157 15.59 0.93 -2.99
CA GLN A 157 15.37 2.37 -2.97
C GLN A 157 15.38 2.95 -1.55
N TRP A 158 16.41 3.74 -1.26
CA TRP A 158 16.53 4.61 -0.08
C TRP A 158 15.71 5.89 -0.24
N ARG A 159 14.38 5.81 -0.10
CA ARG A 159 13.57 7.00 0.13
C ARG A 159 13.17 7.06 1.60
N PRO A 160 13.66 8.03 2.40
CA PRO A 160 12.87 8.51 3.52
C PRO A 160 11.51 8.93 2.95
N LYS A 161 10.39 8.44 3.52
CA LYS A 161 9.05 8.91 3.16
C LYS A 161 8.93 10.39 3.56
N VAL A 162 9.42 11.29 2.71
CA VAL A 162 9.15 12.73 2.86
C VAL A 162 7.79 12.98 2.21
N LEU A 163 6.77 13.04 3.06
CA LEU A 163 5.42 13.44 2.70
C LEU A 163 5.45 14.88 2.17
N HIS A 164 5.39 15.06 0.86
CA HIS A 164 4.99 16.34 0.27
C HIS A 164 3.58 16.19 -0.28
N SER A 165 2.60 16.75 0.43
CA SER A 165 1.25 16.92 -0.10
C SER A 165 1.27 18.05 -1.13
N HIS A 166 1.21 17.70 -2.41
CA HIS A 166 0.81 18.66 -3.44
C HIS A 166 -0.68 18.51 -3.69
N HIS A 167 -1.46 19.41 -3.10
CA HIS A 167 -2.83 19.68 -3.52
C HIS A 167 -2.79 20.27 -4.93
N LYS A 168 -3.19 19.46 -5.93
CA LYS A 168 -3.54 19.96 -7.25
C LYS A 168 -5.06 19.91 -7.38
N HIS A 169 -5.69 21.08 -7.40
CA HIS A 169 -7.07 21.23 -7.87
C HIS A 169 -7.12 20.86 -9.35
N SER A 170 -7.69 19.69 -9.66
CA SER A 170 -8.06 19.30 -11.02
C SER A 170 -9.51 19.70 -11.28
N HIS A 171 -9.71 20.85 -11.94
CA HIS A 171 -10.94 21.11 -12.69
C HIS A 171 -10.95 20.15 -13.90
N LEU A 172 -11.74 19.09 -13.81
CA LEU A 172 -11.99 18.15 -14.91
C LEU A 172 -12.90 18.82 -15.95
N HIS A 173 -12.29 19.61 -16.85
CA HIS A 173 -12.83 19.73 -18.20
C HIS A 173 -12.32 18.53 -19.01
N PHE A 174 -13.23 17.63 -19.38
CA PHE A 174 -13.00 16.57 -20.36
C PHE A 174 -12.67 17.22 -21.73
N TYR A 175 -11.41 17.59 -21.94
CA TYR A 175 -10.88 17.82 -23.28
C TYR A 175 -10.37 16.48 -23.80
N ASP A 176 -11.23 15.80 -24.56
CA ASP A 176 -10.87 14.67 -25.41
C ASP A 176 -9.72 15.10 -26.33
N MET A 177 -8.55 14.45 -26.23
CA MET A 177 -7.34 14.81 -26.97
C MET A 177 -7.43 14.36 -28.45
N GLY A 178 -8.32 15.02 -29.19
CA GLY A 178 -7.89 16.00 -30.19
C GLY A 178 -7.22 15.51 -31.48
N TYR A 179 -7.58 14.35 -32.02
CA TYR A 179 -7.49 14.20 -33.48
C TYR A 179 -8.74 14.81 -34.08
N THR A 180 -8.59 15.92 -34.81
CA THR A 180 -9.68 16.50 -35.59
C THR A 180 -10.08 15.47 -36.65
N SER A 181 -11.31 14.96 -36.59
CA SER A 181 -11.75 13.94 -37.54
C SER A 181 -11.63 14.45 -38.99
N PRO A 182 -11.39 13.57 -39.98
CA PRO A 182 -11.30 13.96 -41.39
C PRO A 182 -12.51 14.79 -41.86
N THR A 183 -13.71 14.51 -41.35
CA THR A 183 -14.92 15.28 -41.61
C THR A 183 -14.85 16.71 -41.08
N LYS A 184 -14.27 16.91 -39.89
CA LYS A 184 -14.03 18.27 -39.35
C LYS A 184 -12.96 19.01 -40.15
N VAL A 185 -11.92 18.31 -40.63
CA VAL A 185 -10.90 18.89 -41.52
C VAL A 185 -11.54 19.37 -42.83
N ALA A 186 -12.35 18.54 -43.47
CA ALA A 186 -13.08 18.91 -44.69
C ALA A 186 -13.96 20.15 -44.50
N ARG A 187 -14.70 20.20 -43.38
CA ARG A 187 -15.55 21.35 -43.03
C ARG A 187 -14.75 22.63 -42.80
N ILE A 188 -13.58 22.54 -42.17
CA ILE A 188 -12.67 23.68 -41.99
C ILE A 188 -12.20 24.21 -43.35
N VAL A 189 -11.81 23.32 -44.27
CA VAL A 189 -11.33 23.69 -45.61
C VAL A 189 -12.43 24.35 -46.43
N GLU A 190 -13.65 23.81 -46.44
CA GLU A 190 -14.80 24.38 -47.16
C GLU A 190 -15.14 25.79 -46.66
N LEU A 191 -15.23 25.97 -45.33
CA LEU A 191 -15.53 27.26 -44.74
C LEU A 191 -14.43 28.28 -45.00
N ARG A 192 -13.16 27.87 -45.03
CA ARG A 192 -12.04 28.74 -45.36
C ARG A 192 -12.06 29.17 -46.83
N LYS A 193 -12.35 28.25 -47.76
CA LYS A 193 -12.55 28.56 -49.19
C LYS A 193 -13.72 29.52 -49.44
N SER A 194 -14.75 29.48 -48.59
CA SER A 194 -15.87 30.43 -48.64
C SER A 194 -15.55 31.84 -48.08
N GLY A 195 -14.31 32.10 -47.65
CA GLY A 195 -13.87 33.41 -47.17
C GLY A 195 -14.16 33.72 -45.70
N LYS A 196 -14.52 32.72 -44.88
CA LYS A 196 -14.78 32.93 -43.45
C LYS A 196 -13.50 33.16 -42.63
N SER A 197 -13.62 33.94 -41.56
CA SER A 197 -12.53 34.19 -40.61
C SER A 197 -12.20 32.93 -39.79
N ASP A 198 -10.93 32.75 -39.39
CA ASP A 198 -10.51 31.59 -38.58
C ASP A 198 -11.28 31.48 -37.25
N THR A 199 -11.62 32.63 -36.67
CA THR A 199 -12.38 32.71 -35.41
C THR A 199 -13.80 32.18 -35.57
N ASP A 200 -14.47 32.50 -36.68
CA ASP A 200 -15.82 32.02 -36.96
C ASP A 200 -15.82 30.52 -37.28
N ILE A 201 -14.82 30.07 -38.03
CA ILE A 201 -14.62 28.63 -38.33
C ILE A 201 -14.39 27.84 -37.04
N ALA A 202 -13.53 28.33 -36.15
CA ALA A 202 -13.21 27.72 -34.87
C ALA A 202 -14.46 27.57 -33.98
N ARG A 203 -15.26 28.64 -33.88
CA ARG A 203 -16.53 28.64 -33.13
C ARG A 203 -17.54 27.67 -33.75
N GLN A 204 -17.64 27.62 -35.08
CA GLN A 204 -18.60 26.77 -35.79
C GLN A 204 -18.25 25.28 -35.72
N VAL A 205 -16.96 24.93 -35.74
CA VAL A 205 -16.48 23.53 -35.76
C VAL A 205 -16.18 22.99 -34.35
N GLY A 206 -16.09 23.87 -33.35
CA GLY A 206 -15.75 23.50 -31.97
C GLY A 206 -14.28 23.10 -31.84
N VAL A 207 -13.38 23.90 -32.39
CA VAL A 207 -11.92 23.72 -32.28
C VAL A 207 -11.25 25.02 -31.82
N ASP A 208 -10.05 24.94 -31.25
CA ASP A 208 -9.31 26.15 -30.89
C ASP A 208 -8.94 26.97 -32.14
N ARG A 209 -9.02 28.30 -32.04
CA ARG A 209 -8.75 29.22 -33.17
C ARG A 209 -7.36 29.04 -33.79
N THR A 210 -6.36 28.62 -33.02
CA THR A 210 -5.00 28.37 -33.52
C THR A 210 -4.88 27.03 -34.27
N THR A 211 -5.87 26.16 -34.12
CA THR A 211 -5.92 24.86 -34.78
C THR A 211 -6.36 24.98 -36.24
N VAL A 212 -7.26 25.92 -36.54
CA VAL A 212 -7.79 26.17 -37.89
C VAL A 212 -6.69 26.43 -38.92
N PRO A 213 -5.78 27.42 -38.75
CA PRO A 213 -4.73 27.69 -39.73
C PRO A 213 -3.72 26.53 -39.85
N ARG A 214 -3.44 25.79 -38.78
CA ARG A 214 -2.54 24.62 -38.82
C ARG A 214 -3.11 23.47 -39.63
N ILE A 215 -4.41 23.22 -39.49
CA ILE A 215 -5.12 22.20 -40.27
C ILE A 215 -5.16 22.60 -41.73
N PHE A 216 -5.49 23.86 -42.02
CA PHE A 216 -5.57 24.36 -43.38
C PHE A 216 -4.22 24.30 -44.12
N ALA A 217 -3.15 24.78 -43.49
CA ALA A 217 -1.79 24.72 -44.07
C ALA A 217 -1.34 23.27 -44.34
N ARG A 218 -1.64 22.33 -43.43
CA ARG A 218 -1.35 20.91 -43.64
C ARG A 218 -2.12 20.33 -44.82
N TRP A 219 -3.38 20.72 -44.99
CA TRP A 219 -4.20 20.28 -46.11
C TRP A 219 -3.77 20.92 -47.43
N GLU A 220 -3.32 22.18 -47.45
CA GLU A 220 -2.74 22.79 -48.66
C GLU A 220 -1.47 22.06 -49.13
N GLU A 221 -0.65 21.58 -48.19
CA GLU A 221 0.55 20.80 -48.51
C GLU A 221 0.23 19.39 -49.01
N SER A 222 -0.74 18.70 -48.40
CA SER A 222 -1.03 17.29 -48.71
C SER A 222 -2.10 17.06 -49.77
N GLY A 223 -3.07 17.97 -49.90
CA GLY A 223 -4.31 17.79 -50.66
C GLY A 223 -5.28 16.75 -50.08
N ASP A 224 -4.93 16.07 -48.99
CA ASP A 224 -5.65 14.92 -48.45
C ASP A 224 -6.18 15.18 -47.02
N PHE A 225 -7.49 15.00 -46.83
CA PHE A 225 -8.18 15.13 -45.53
C PHE A 225 -7.77 14.08 -44.51
N TYR A 226 -7.25 12.94 -44.97
CA TYR A 226 -6.77 11.83 -44.14
C TYR A 226 -5.26 11.89 -43.89
N HIS A 227 -4.59 12.94 -44.36
CA HIS A 227 -3.14 13.05 -44.19
C HIS A 227 -2.76 13.13 -42.71
N VAL A 228 -2.22 12.03 -42.20
CA VAL A 228 -1.56 11.97 -40.90
C VAL A 228 -0.09 12.18 -41.15
N ALA A 229 0.43 13.34 -40.75
CA ALA A 229 1.86 13.60 -40.76
C ALA A 229 2.55 12.40 -40.08
N PRO A 230 3.53 11.75 -40.74
CA PRO A 230 4.20 10.60 -40.16
C PRO A 230 4.71 11.05 -38.80
N LYS A 231 4.19 10.43 -37.72
CA LYS A 231 4.62 10.74 -36.36
C LYS A 231 6.13 10.62 -36.38
N SER A 232 6.83 11.74 -36.17
CA SER A 232 8.29 11.75 -36.13
C SER A 232 8.72 10.62 -35.21
N GLY A 233 9.21 9.52 -35.80
CA GLY A 233 9.46 8.31 -35.05
C GLY A 233 10.51 8.63 -34.01
N ARG A 234 10.10 8.68 -32.73
CA ARG A 234 11.00 8.69 -31.58
C ARG A 234 12.09 7.65 -31.86
N PRO A 235 13.40 7.96 -31.83
CA PRO A 235 14.43 6.97 -32.16
C PRO A 235 14.25 5.78 -31.21
N ARG A 236 13.71 4.66 -31.71
CA ARG A 236 13.41 3.49 -30.87
C ARG A 236 14.70 2.80 -30.42
N LYS A 237 15.83 3.11 -31.06
CA LYS A 237 17.12 2.46 -30.83
C LYS A 237 18.24 3.49 -30.84
N LEU A 238 19.01 3.55 -29.75
CA LEU A 238 20.30 4.24 -29.74
C LEU A 238 21.21 3.50 -30.73
N GLY A 239 21.72 4.20 -31.75
CA GLY A 239 22.71 3.62 -32.65
C GLY A 239 24.00 3.22 -31.90
N PRO A 240 24.79 2.27 -32.41
CA PRO A 240 26.01 1.78 -31.74
C PRO A 240 26.99 2.87 -31.32
N HIS A 241 27.09 3.97 -32.09
CA HIS A 241 27.89 5.14 -31.74
C HIS A 241 27.39 5.83 -30.46
N ASN A 242 26.07 6.05 -30.34
CA ASN A 242 25.46 6.67 -29.17
C ASN A 242 25.61 5.80 -27.93
N ILE A 243 25.51 4.47 -28.07
CA ILE A 243 25.77 3.53 -26.98
C ILE A 243 27.20 3.67 -26.47
N ARG A 244 28.20 3.67 -27.38
CA ARG A 244 29.62 3.84 -27.02
C ARG A 244 29.89 5.20 -26.36
N ARG A 245 29.30 6.28 -26.89
CA ARG A 245 29.41 7.62 -26.29
C ARG A 245 28.82 7.65 -24.88
N GLY A 246 27.63 7.07 -24.68
CA GLY A 246 26.99 7.01 -23.37
C GLY A 246 27.76 6.17 -22.34
N ALA A 247 28.29 5.02 -22.77
CA ALA A 247 29.16 4.19 -21.94
C ALA A 247 30.44 4.94 -21.52
N ARG A 248 31.09 5.65 -22.46
CA ARG A 248 32.28 6.47 -22.17
C ARG A 248 31.98 7.56 -21.13
N MET A 249 30.88 8.30 -21.29
CA MET A 249 30.50 9.36 -20.36
C MET A 249 30.22 8.83 -18.94
N LEU A 250 29.65 7.63 -18.82
CA LEU A 250 29.45 6.96 -17.53
C LEU A 250 30.77 6.47 -16.93
N ALA A 251 31.66 5.89 -17.74
CA ALA A 251 32.95 5.38 -17.30
C ALA A 251 33.91 6.50 -16.85
N THR A 252 33.91 7.63 -17.55
CA THR A 252 34.73 8.82 -17.24
C THR A 252 34.12 9.69 -16.14
N THR A 253 32.95 9.33 -15.60
CA THR A 253 32.20 10.11 -14.60
C THR A 253 31.79 11.52 -15.06
N GLU A 254 31.81 11.81 -16.37
CA GLU A 254 31.29 13.06 -16.95
C GLU A 254 29.79 13.28 -16.66
N VAL A 255 29.07 12.19 -16.39
CA VAL A 255 27.67 12.18 -15.95
C VAL A 255 27.51 11.21 -14.78
N ALA A 256 26.81 11.64 -13.74
CA ALA A 256 26.74 10.86 -12.49
C ALA A 256 25.82 9.64 -12.60
N ASN A 257 24.81 9.69 -13.48
CA ASN A 257 23.81 8.63 -13.62
C ASN A 257 23.11 8.64 -14.99
N ALA A 258 22.29 7.62 -15.26
CA ALA A 258 21.52 7.48 -16.50
C ALA A 258 20.52 8.63 -16.76
N THR A 259 20.15 9.40 -15.73
CA THR A 259 19.26 10.56 -15.87
C THR A 259 20.02 11.78 -16.37
N GLU A 260 21.20 12.05 -15.82
CA GLU A 260 22.10 13.09 -16.34
C GLU A 260 22.61 12.75 -17.75
N LEU A 261 22.98 11.49 -17.98
CA LEU A 261 23.34 11.02 -19.32
C LEU A 261 22.22 11.31 -20.33
N ALA A 262 20.97 11.11 -19.93
CA ALA A 262 19.83 11.40 -20.79
C ALA A 262 19.64 12.90 -21.03
N LYS A 263 19.68 13.71 -19.97
CA LYS A 263 19.51 15.17 -20.13
C LYS A 263 20.61 15.76 -21.01
N ARG A 264 21.84 15.29 -20.84
CA ARG A 264 23.03 15.89 -21.46
C ARG A 264 23.36 15.31 -22.84
N ALA A 265 23.22 14.00 -23.03
CA ALA A 265 23.60 13.33 -24.27
C ALA A 265 22.40 12.87 -25.11
N PHE A 266 21.23 12.61 -24.51
CA PHE A 266 20.10 11.98 -25.19
C PHE A 266 18.71 12.54 -24.78
N PRO A 267 18.45 13.86 -24.90
CA PRO A 267 17.24 14.47 -24.36
C PRO A 267 15.93 13.90 -24.95
N GLY A 268 15.98 13.29 -26.13
CA GLY A 268 14.82 12.66 -26.78
C GLY A 268 14.58 11.17 -26.47
N VAL A 269 15.45 10.50 -25.71
CA VAL A 269 15.39 9.03 -25.56
C VAL A 269 14.61 8.60 -24.30
N SER A 270 13.68 7.68 -24.47
CA SER A 270 12.86 7.14 -23.38
C SER A 270 13.70 6.49 -22.28
N ARG A 271 13.23 6.55 -21.02
CA ARG A 271 13.91 5.88 -19.91
C ARG A 271 14.04 4.36 -20.14
N GLN A 272 12.99 3.74 -20.67
CA GLN A 272 12.94 2.31 -20.92
C GLN A 272 13.95 1.83 -21.98
N THR A 273 14.13 2.61 -23.06
CA THR A 273 15.14 2.33 -24.10
C THR A 273 16.57 2.44 -23.54
N ARG A 274 16.78 3.35 -22.59
CA ARG A 274 18.08 3.56 -21.93
C ARG A 274 18.42 2.39 -20.98
N ASP A 275 17.47 1.99 -20.14
CA ASP A 275 17.66 0.90 -19.18
C ASP A 275 17.94 -0.44 -19.89
N ALA A 276 17.31 -0.67 -21.05
CA ALA A 276 17.56 -1.83 -21.91
C ALA A 276 18.93 -1.80 -22.62
N THR A 277 19.51 -0.61 -22.80
CA THR A 277 20.83 -0.44 -23.44
C THR A 277 21.95 -0.59 -22.42
N ALA A 278 21.78 -0.03 -21.22
CA ALA A 278 22.75 -0.15 -20.12
C ALA A 278 22.96 -1.61 -19.68
N SER A 279 21.90 -2.41 -19.72
CA SER A 279 21.95 -3.84 -19.40
C SER A 279 22.66 -4.69 -20.46
N ARG A 280 22.80 -4.22 -21.72
CA ARG A 280 23.55 -4.92 -22.78
C ARG A 280 25.05 -4.56 -22.83
N GLY A 281 25.46 -3.47 -22.18
CA GLY A 281 26.81 -2.91 -22.28
C GLY A 281 27.84 -3.45 -21.27
N GLY A 282 27.58 -4.56 -20.58
CA GLY A 282 28.56 -5.15 -19.64
C GLY A 282 28.69 -4.41 -18.30
N CYS A 283 27.65 -3.70 -17.86
CA CYS A 283 27.64 -3.03 -16.54
C CYS A 283 27.29 -4.02 -15.40
N ALA A 284 27.91 -5.21 -15.39
CA ALA A 284 27.67 -6.25 -14.39
C ALA A 284 28.09 -5.80 -12.99
N ILE A 285 29.21 -5.06 -12.88
CA ILE A 285 29.81 -4.54 -11.62
C ILE A 285 28.82 -3.70 -10.78
N LEU A 286 27.72 -3.20 -11.36
CA LEU A 286 26.75 -2.41 -10.62
C LEU A 286 25.81 -3.27 -9.75
N LEU A 287 25.54 -4.52 -10.13
CA LEU A 287 24.54 -5.37 -9.48
C LEU A 287 24.98 -5.82 -8.08
N ASP A 288 26.28 -6.04 -7.92
CA ASP A 288 26.87 -6.76 -6.79
C ASP A 288 27.02 -5.86 -5.56
N ALA A 289 27.23 -4.57 -5.80
CA ALA A 289 27.35 -3.58 -4.74
C ALA A 289 26.07 -3.46 -3.87
N THR A 290 24.90 -3.88 -4.36
CA THR A 290 23.63 -3.63 -3.67
C THR A 290 23.41 -4.47 -2.41
N VAL A 291 23.74 -5.76 -2.46
CA VAL A 291 23.62 -6.66 -1.30
C VAL A 291 24.72 -6.32 -0.29
N TRP A 292 25.96 -6.14 -0.76
CA TRP A 292 27.10 -5.72 0.04
C TRP A 292 26.85 -4.40 0.82
N ARG A 293 26.21 -3.40 0.17
CA ARG A 293 25.86 -2.12 0.80
C ARG A 293 24.99 -2.25 2.04
N LYS A 294 24.15 -3.28 2.15
CA LYS A 294 23.29 -3.47 3.33
C LYS A 294 24.12 -3.73 4.59
N GLY A 295 25.18 -4.54 4.46
CA GLY A 295 26.13 -4.81 5.55
C GLY A 295 27.04 -3.63 5.87
N GLN A 296 27.29 -2.74 4.91
CA GLN A 296 28.23 -1.61 5.04
C GLN A 296 27.55 -0.24 5.20
N ARG A 297 26.26 -0.24 5.61
CA ARG A 297 25.44 0.98 5.71
C ARG A 297 26.10 2.06 6.55
N GLN A 298 26.58 1.72 7.75
CA GLN A 298 27.13 2.69 8.70
C GLN A 298 28.41 3.33 8.15
N VAL A 299 29.34 2.50 7.65
CA VAL A 299 30.61 2.94 7.04
C VAL A 299 30.36 3.87 5.85
N ILE A 300 29.37 3.56 5.00
CA ILE A 300 29.00 4.41 3.87
C ILE A 300 28.45 5.76 4.36
N GLU A 301 27.53 5.78 5.33
CA GLU A 301 26.94 7.03 5.85
C GLU A 301 27.98 7.93 6.52
N GLU A 302 28.93 7.36 7.27
CA GLU A 302 30.02 8.12 7.88
C GLU A 302 30.92 8.78 6.82
N LYS A 303 31.35 8.02 5.81
CA LYS A 303 32.13 8.57 4.70
C LYS A 303 31.37 9.63 3.89
N VAL A 304 30.05 9.44 3.70
CA VAL A 304 29.18 10.42 3.03
C VAL A 304 29.12 11.71 3.83
N LYS A 305 28.89 11.63 5.14
CA LYS A 305 28.83 12.81 6.02
C LYS A 305 30.15 13.56 6.04
N HIS A 306 31.27 12.85 6.19
CA HIS A 306 32.61 13.45 6.17
C HIS A 306 32.87 14.16 4.83
N LEU A 307 32.69 13.46 3.70
CA LEU A 307 32.92 14.04 2.38
C LEU A 307 31.97 15.19 2.05
N ALA A 308 30.72 15.12 2.50
CA ALA A 308 29.76 16.20 2.32
C ALA A 308 30.15 17.45 3.12
N GLN A 309 30.63 17.27 4.36
CA GLN A 309 31.12 18.38 5.19
C GLN A 309 32.38 19.02 4.60
N THR A 310 33.36 18.22 4.17
CA THR A 310 34.60 18.73 3.57
C THR A 310 34.36 19.48 2.25
N LYS A 311 33.43 18.98 1.41
CA LYS A 311 33.17 19.55 0.07
C LYS A 311 32.00 20.52 0.02
N GLY A 312 31.33 20.79 1.14
CA GLY A 312 30.13 21.64 1.17
C GLY A 312 28.98 21.11 0.30
N ILE A 313 28.82 19.78 0.21
CA ILE A 313 27.78 19.16 -0.64
C ILE A 313 26.43 19.20 0.11
N SER A 314 25.40 19.73 -0.54
CA SER A 314 24.04 19.77 0.01
C SER A 314 23.39 18.37 0.10
N LYS A 315 22.44 18.23 1.05
CA LYS A 315 21.77 16.95 1.39
C LYS A 315 21.00 16.32 0.23
N ASP A 316 20.51 17.12 -0.71
CA ASP A 316 19.84 16.67 -1.94
C ASP A 316 20.73 15.76 -2.80
N ARG A 317 22.06 15.89 -2.70
CA ARG A 317 23.02 15.09 -3.47
C ARG A 317 23.57 13.88 -2.71
N TYR A 318 23.16 13.63 -1.47
CA TYR A 318 23.69 12.53 -0.65
C TYR A 318 23.41 11.16 -1.27
N ALA A 319 22.29 10.99 -1.98
CA ALA A 319 21.97 9.74 -2.65
C ALA A 319 23.00 9.39 -3.74
N ALA A 320 23.41 10.36 -4.56
CA ALA A 320 24.44 10.15 -5.58
C ALA A 320 25.81 9.90 -4.93
N LEU A 321 26.14 10.64 -3.87
CA LEU A 321 27.40 10.51 -3.15
C LEU A 321 27.55 9.13 -2.48
N ARG A 322 26.49 8.60 -1.85
CA ARG A 322 26.43 7.23 -1.33
C ARG A 322 26.75 6.20 -2.41
N ASP A 323 26.17 6.38 -3.58
CA ASP A 323 26.35 5.48 -4.72
C ASP A 323 27.82 5.45 -5.18
N THR A 324 28.46 6.62 -5.27
CA THR A 324 29.87 6.75 -5.60
C THR A 324 30.77 6.11 -4.54
N ILE A 325 30.54 6.41 -3.25
CA ILE A 325 31.35 5.89 -2.14
C ILE A 325 31.21 4.37 -2.04
N ALA A 326 30.01 3.84 -2.18
CA ALA A 326 29.79 2.41 -2.15
C ALA A 326 30.53 1.68 -3.28
N ARG A 327 30.58 2.26 -4.49
CA ARG A 327 31.36 1.69 -5.60
C ARG A 327 32.86 1.73 -5.31
N GLN A 328 33.36 2.84 -4.76
CA GLN A 328 34.77 2.97 -4.41
C GLN A 328 35.18 1.95 -3.35
N LEU A 329 34.39 1.82 -2.28
CA LEU A 329 34.63 0.84 -1.23
C LEU A 329 34.56 -0.60 -1.76
N PHE A 330 33.58 -0.91 -2.62
CA PHE A 330 33.49 -2.24 -3.23
C PHE A 330 34.70 -2.54 -4.13
N SER A 331 35.15 -1.56 -4.93
CA SER A 331 36.33 -1.71 -5.79
C SER A 331 37.65 -1.87 -5.02
N GLN A 332 37.68 -1.48 -3.74
CA GLN A 332 38.84 -1.66 -2.84
C GLN A 332 38.88 -3.08 -2.22
N LEU A 333 37.81 -3.86 -2.33
CA LEU A 333 37.82 -5.26 -1.88
C LEU A 333 38.73 -6.10 -2.75
N SER A 334 39.25 -7.19 -2.18
CA SER A 334 39.95 -8.21 -2.97
C SER A 334 38.99 -8.82 -3.99
N ARG A 335 39.53 -9.29 -5.12
CA ARG A 335 38.75 -9.95 -6.17
C ARG A 335 37.99 -11.16 -5.64
N GLU A 336 38.61 -11.94 -4.75
CA GLU A 336 37.97 -13.08 -4.09
C GLU A 336 36.73 -12.67 -3.28
N ALA A 337 36.81 -11.56 -2.53
CA ALA A 337 35.68 -11.04 -1.79
C ALA A 337 34.58 -10.54 -2.74
N GLN A 338 34.92 -9.86 -3.83
CA GLN A 338 33.95 -9.43 -4.84
C GLN A 338 33.20 -10.63 -5.46
N GLU A 339 33.92 -11.69 -5.82
CA GLU A 339 33.35 -12.93 -6.38
C GLU A 339 32.43 -13.66 -5.36
N GLN A 340 32.72 -13.59 -4.06
CA GLN A 340 31.83 -14.13 -3.03
C GLN A 340 30.50 -13.37 -2.96
N TRP A 341 30.54 -12.04 -3.04
CA TRP A 341 29.32 -11.22 -3.05
C TRP A 341 28.51 -11.41 -4.33
N GLU A 342 29.16 -11.56 -5.48
CA GLU A 342 28.51 -11.92 -6.75
C GLU A 342 27.73 -13.24 -6.62
N LYS A 343 28.37 -14.30 -6.11
CA LYS A 343 27.72 -15.59 -5.86
C LYS A 343 26.53 -15.45 -4.91
N GLN A 344 26.68 -14.71 -3.82
CA GLN A 344 25.58 -14.48 -2.87
C GLN A 344 24.39 -13.74 -3.51
N VAL A 345 24.65 -12.76 -4.38
CA VAL A 345 23.59 -12.04 -5.10
C VAL A 345 22.84 -12.97 -6.04
N GLU A 346 23.56 -13.85 -6.75
CA GLU A 346 22.96 -14.85 -7.63
C GLU A 346 22.11 -15.85 -6.86
N GLU A 347 22.61 -16.37 -5.74
CA GLU A 347 21.90 -17.28 -4.84
C GLU A 347 20.64 -16.62 -4.25
N GLU A 348 20.73 -15.40 -3.71
CA GLU A 348 19.57 -14.65 -3.22
C GLU A 348 18.54 -14.40 -4.32
N SER A 349 18.99 -14.10 -5.55
CA SER A 349 18.09 -13.87 -6.68
C SER A 349 17.42 -15.16 -7.13
N LYS A 350 18.13 -16.30 -7.06
CA LYS A 350 17.60 -17.62 -7.38
C LYS A 350 16.55 -18.02 -6.35
N LEU A 351 16.87 -17.95 -5.05
CA LEU A 351 15.95 -18.24 -3.96
C LEU A 351 14.69 -17.37 -4.03
N ALA A 352 14.83 -16.06 -4.26
CA ALA A 352 13.68 -15.18 -4.40
C ALA A 352 12.80 -15.51 -5.62
N SER A 353 13.39 -16.04 -6.71
CA SER A 353 12.64 -16.51 -7.87
C SER A 353 11.92 -17.81 -7.56
N GLU A 354 12.59 -18.76 -6.91
CA GLU A 354 12.01 -20.05 -6.50
C GLU A 354 10.88 -19.87 -5.49
N ASP A 355 11.03 -19.01 -4.50
CA ASP A 355 9.98 -18.69 -3.53
C ASP A 355 8.76 -18.05 -4.21
N TYR A 356 8.99 -17.20 -5.21
CA TYR A 356 7.90 -16.63 -6.00
C TYR A 356 7.16 -17.70 -6.81
N GLU A 357 7.87 -18.55 -7.55
CA GLU A 357 7.25 -19.66 -8.30
C GLU A 357 6.53 -20.61 -7.35
N ARG A 358 7.10 -20.88 -6.16
CA ARG A 358 6.45 -21.67 -5.12
C ARG A 358 5.17 -21.00 -4.64
N SER A 359 5.16 -19.69 -4.43
CA SER A 359 3.98 -18.93 -3.99
C SER A 359 2.88 -18.87 -5.04
N LEU A 360 3.23 -18.85 -6.33
CA LEU A 360 2.26 -18.89 -7.43
C LEU A 360 1.62 -20.26 -7.60
N ASN A 361 2.41 -21.32 -7.43
CA ASN A 361 1.97 -22.70 -7.62
C ASN A 361 1.48 -23.37 -6.35
N ALA A 362 1.62 -22.72 -5.18
CA ALA A 362 1.13 -23.25 -3.92
C ALA A 362 -0.40 -23.35 -3.97
N ASN A 363 -0.91 -24.53 -3.64
CA ASN A 363 -2.33 -24.70 -3.38
C ASN A 363 -2.75 -23.78 -2.23
N PRO A 364 -3.97 -23.23 -2.27
CA PRO A 364 -4.49 -22.43 -1.16
C PRO A 364 -4.44 -23.23 0.14
N SER A 365 -4.12 -22.56 1.26
CA SER A 365 -4.02 -23.21 2.56
C SER A 365 -5.31 -23.94 2.92
N THR A 366 -5.17 -25.18 3.39
CA THR A 366 -6.29 -26.00 3.89
C THR A 366 -6.57 -25.78 5.37
N ASP A 367 -5.70 -25.04 6.06
CA ASP A 367 -5.83 -24.72 7.47
C ASP A 367 -7.10 -23.89 7.76
N PRO A 368 -7.96 -24.32 8.71
CA PRO A 368 -9.17 -23.58 9.13
C PRO A 368 -8.89 -22.13 9.48
N GLN A 369 -7.81 -21.83 10.20
CA GLN A 369 -7.49 -20.46 10.61
C GLN A 369 -7.12 -19.58 9.41
N ALA A 370 -6.28 -20.09 8.51
CA ALA A 370 -5.96 -19.39 7.26
C ALA A 370 -7.21 -19.13 6.40
N ARG A 371 -8.14 -20.08 6.33
CA ARG A 371 -9.42 -19.90 5.62
C ARG A 371 -10.29 -18.83 6.28
N GLN A 372 -10.40 -18.85 7.60
CA GLN A 372 -11.15 -17.84 8.33
C GLN A 372 -10.57 -16.44 8.15
N MET A 373 -9.24 -16.33 8.13
CA MET A 373 -8.56 -15.08 7.79
C MET A 373 -8.90 -14.62 6.37
N CYS A 374 -8.89 -15.52 5.37
CA CYS A 374 -9.30 -15.18 4.01
C CYS A 374 -10.76 -14.69 3.94
N ILE A 375 -11.68 -15.35 4.65
CA ILE A 375 -13.09 -14.96 4.72
C ILE A 375 -13.22 -13.56 5.34
N GLN A 376 -12.53 -13.28 6.44
CA GLN A 376 -12.56 -11.96 7.07
C GLN A 376 -11.97 -10.86 6.18
N HIS A 377 -10.95 -11.19 5.39
CA HIS A 377 -10.33 -10.25 4.47
C HIS A 377 -11.13 -10.02 3.19
N ILE A 378 -12.00 -10.93 2.75
CA ILE A 378 -12.72 -10.79 1.47
C ILE A 378 -13.50 -9.48 1.37
N VAL A 379 -14.12 -9.04 2.46
CA VAL A 379 -14.88 -7.78 2.48
C VAL A 379 -13.93 -6.59 2.28
N ARG A 380 -12.76 -6.62 2.92
CA ARG A 380 -11.76 -5.55 2.83
C ARG A 380 -11.16 -5.43 1.43
N THR A 381 -10.96 -6.57 0.78
CA THR A 381 -10.37 -6.61 -0.57
C THR A 381 -11.37 -6.22 -1.65
N THR A 382 -12.63 -6.59 -1.49
CA THR A 382 -13.66 -6.41 -2.51
C THR A 382 -14.42 -5.09 -2.40
N GLN A 383 -14.59 -4.54 -1.19
CA GLN A 383 -15.34 -3.29 -1.00
C GLN A 383 -14.81 -2.12 -1.85
N PRO A 384 -13.49 -1.82 -1.90
CA PRO A 384 -12.98 -0.72 -2.72
C PRO A 384 -13.24 -0.92 -4.22
N ILE A 385 -13.30 -2.17 -4.68
CA ILE A 385 -13.60 -2.53 -6.07
C ILE A 385 -15.10 -2.26 -6.35
N LEU A 386 -15.97 -2.72 -5.46
CA LEU A 386 -17.42 -2.49 -5.57
C LEU A 386 -17.75 -1.00 -5.53
N ASP A 387 -17.09 -0.23 -4.65
CA ASP A 387 -17.26 1.22 -4.56
C ASP A 387 -16.80 1.93 -5.84
N ALA A 388 -15.66 1.53 -6.40
CA ALA A 388 -15.15 2.09 -7.66
C ALA A 388 -16.08 1.77 -8.85
N LEU A 389 -16.62 0.56 -8.91
CA LEU A 389 -17.60 0.16 -9.92
C LEU A 389 -18.90 0.96 -9.77
N ASN A 390 -19.46 1.04 -8.57
CA ASN A 390 -20.67 1.82 -8.30
C ASN A 390 -20.47 3.29 -8.71
N LYS A 391 -19.35 3.90 -8.32
CA LYS A 391 -19.03 5.29 -8.67
C LYS A 391 -18.88 5.52 -10.19
N SER A 392 -18.33 4.55 -10.92
CA SER A 392 -18.04 4.69 -12.35
C SER A 392 -19.23 4.38 -13.26
N THR A 393 -20.13 3.48 -12.85
CA THR A 393 -21.27 3.06 -13.68
C THR A 393 -22.62 3.55 -13.15
N GLY A 394 -22.70 3.95 -11.89
CA GLY A 394 -23.97 4.26 -11.20
C GLY A 394 -24.79 3.02 -10.83
N TRP A 395 -24.26 1.81 -11.00
CA TRP A 395 -24.96 0.57 -10.67
C TRP A 395 -24.69 0.13 -9.23
N ASN A 396 -25.69 -0.50 -8.61
CA ASN A 396 -25.52 -1.12 -7.31
C ASN A 396 -24.91 -2.52 -7.48
N PHE A 397 -23.64 -2.68 -7.12
CA PHE A 397 -22.98 -3.97 -7.08
C PHE A 397 -23.07 -4.58 -5.68
N SER A 398 -23.24 -5.90 -5.60
CA SER A 398 -23.23 -6.65 -4.34
C SER A 398 -22.46 -7.95 -4.55
N LEU A 399 -21.65 -8.33 -3.57
CA LEU A 399 -20.95 -9.61 -3.55
C LEU A 399 -21.60 -10.51 -2.50
N LEU A 400 -22.04 -11.69 -2.92
CA LEU A 400 -22.57 -12.73 -2.04
C LEU A 400 -21.58 -13.89 -2.02
N ALA A 401 -21.13 -14.27 -0.81
CA ALA A 401 -20.27 -15.43 -0.58
C ALA A 401 -20.90 -16.26 0.55
N GLY A 402 -20.93 -17.58 0.38
CA GLY A 402 -21.47 -18.51 1.37
C GLY A 402 -20.71 -19.84 1.30
N GLY A 403 -20.57 -20.50 2.45
CA GLY A 403 -19.88 -21.77 2.60
C GLY A 403 -19.94 -22.24 4.06
N PRO A 404 -19.57 -23.50 4.35
CA PRO A 404 -19.45 -23.98 5.72
C PRO A 404 -18.41 -23.14 6.46
N GLU A 405 -18.73 -22.73 7.68
CA GLU A 405 -17.74 -22.12 8.57
C GLU A 405 -16.63 -23.15 8.80
N PRO A 406 -15.35 -22.78 8.63
CA PRO A 406 -14.26 -23.72 8.89
C PRO A 406 -14.31 -24.10 10.38
N ALA A 407 -14.75 -25.33 10.66
CA ALA A 407 -14.81 -25.86 12.01
C ALA A 407 -13.40 -25.88 12.62
N ASP A 408 -13.30 -25.45 13.89
CA ASP A 408 -12.07 -25.46 14.69
C ASP A 408 -11.47 -26.87 14.83
#